data_AF-A0AAX3U6L6-F1
#
_entry.id   AF-A0AAX3U6L6-F1
#
_cell.length_a   1.000
_cell.length_b   1.000
_cell.length_c   1.000
_cell.angle_alpha   90.00
_cell.angle_beta   90.00
_cell.angle_gamma   90.00
#
_symmetry.space_group_name_H-M   'P 1'
#
loop_
_entity.id
_entity.type
_entity.pdbx_description
1 polymer ?
#
loop_
_entity_poly.entity_id
_entity_poly.type
_entity_poly.pdbx_seq_one_letter_code
_entity_poly.pdbx_strand_id
1 'polypeptide(L)' 'MENQDLKDMLDSIKLAIKDDYQAGLTVTTYRLPEEARIEKVLDVLPEHFEHYKKAEIDEDYNLILTHPEKDD' A
#
# COMPACT_ATOMS: atom_id res chain seq x y z
N MET A 1 -7.50 11.67 -13.83
CA MET A 1 -7.62 10.96 -12.55
C MET A 1 -8.30 11.90 -11.59
N GLU A 2 -9.52 11.56 -11.16
CA GLU A 2 -10.20 12.32 -10.12
C GLU A 2 -9.68 11.86 -8.75
N ASN A 3 -9.79 12.72 -7.74
CA ASN A 3 -9.45 12.35 -6.35
C ASN A 3 -10.22 11.12 -5.84
N GLN A 4 -11.33 10.74 -6.49
CA GLN A 4 -12.11 9.57 -6.15
C GLN A 4 -11.42 8.26 -6.50
N ASP A 5 -10.86 8.11 -7.72
CA ASP A 5 -10.15 6.88 -8.12
C ASP A 5 -8.96 6.58 -7.19
N LEU A 6 -8.23 7.64 -6.83
CA LEU A 6 -7.09 7.55 -5.93
C LEU A 6 -7.51 7.11 -4.53
N LYS A 7 -8.64 7.62 -4.04
CA LYS A 7 -9.19 7.27 -2.74
C LYS A 7 -9.72 5.84 -2.71
N ASP A 8 -10.44 5.41 -3.74
CA ASP A 8 -10.99 4.06 -3.85
C ASP A 8 -9.88 3.00 -3.89
N MET A 9 -8.79 3.32 -4.62
CA MET A 9 -7.61 2.47 -4.64
C MET A 9 -6.88 2.43 -3.29
N LEU A 10 -6.67 3.58 -2.64
CA LEU A 10 -6.07 3.60 -1.30
C LEU A 10 -6.91 2.82 -0.29
N ASP A 11 -8.24 2.86 -0.41
CA ASP A 11 -9.15 2.08 0.44
C ASP A 11 -9.01 0.58 0.17
N SER A 12 -8.98 0.18 -1.10
CA SER A 12 -8.73 -1.21 -1.51
C SER A 12 -7.39 -1.76 -1.01
N ILE A 13 -6.33 -0.94 -1.11
CA ILE A 13 -5.01 -1.27 -0.60
C ILE A 13 -5.09 -1.45 0.93
N LYS A 14 -5.63 -0.47 1.66
CA LYS A 14 -5.81 -0.55 3.12
C LYS A 14 -6.65 -1.75 3.56
N LEU A 15 -7.66 -2.11 2.77
CA LEU A 15 -8.50 -3.27 3.03
C LEU A 15 -7.70 -4.57 2.89
N ALA A 16 -6.97 -4.75 1.79
CA ALA A 16 -6.12 -5.91 1.55
C ALA A 16 -5.09 -6.06 2.68
N ILE A 17 -4.38 -4.96 3.00
CA ILE A 17 -3.38 -4.94 4.06
C ILE A 17 -3.97 -5.27 5.44
N LYS A 18 -5.19 -4.79 5.72
CA LYS A 18 -5.86 -5.09 6.98
C LYS A 18 -6.23 -6.57 7.09
N ASP A 19 -6.64 -7.19 5.98
CA ASP A 19 -6.92 -8.63 5.89
C ASP A 19 -5.65 -9.44 6.10
N ASP A 20 -4.57 -9.10 5.40
CA ASP A 20 -3.24 -9.72 5.54
C ASP A 20 -2.71 -9.60 6.98
N TYR A 21 -2.84 -8.43 7.62
CA TYR A 21 -2.48 -8.23 9.03
C TYR A 21 -3.30 -9.08 10.00
N GLN A 22 -4.59 -9.27 9.71
CA GLN A 22 -5.46 -10.15 10.48
C GLN A 22 -5.09 -11.62 10.28
N ALA A 23 -4.67 -11.99 9.07
CA ALA A 23 -4.12 -13.31 8.75
C ALA A 23 -2.75 -13.56 9.40
N GLY A 24 -2.11 -12.53 9.95
CA GLY A 24 -0.80 -12.62 10.59
C GLY A 24 0.38 -12.50 9.62
N LEU A 25 0.14 -11.97 8.43
CA LEU A 25 1.18 -11.69 7.46
C LEU A 25 1.95 -10.43 7.88
N THR A 26 3.28 -10.56 7.83
CA THR A 26 4.21 -9.48 8.14
C THR A 26 4.55 -8.63 6.92
N VAL A 27 4.35 -9.15 5.73
CA VAL A 27 4.62 -8.45 4.47
C VAL A 27 3.41 -8.62 3.55
N THR A 28 2.96 -7.49 3.01
CA THR A 28 1.85 -7.40 2.09
C THR A 28 2.34 -6.82 0.78
N THR A 29 1.96 -7.44 -0.34
CA THR A 29 2.33 -6.99 -1.68
C THR A 29 1.09 -6.70 -2.47
N TYR A 30 0.94 -5.47 -2.93
CA TYR A 30 -0.21 -5.01 -3.69
C TYR A 30 0.23 -4.45 -5.05
N ARG A 31 -0.31 -4.99 -6.13
CA ARG A 31 0.00 -4.51 -7.48
C ARG A 31 -0.79 -3.25 -7.79
N LEU A 32 -0.09 -2.17 -8.14
CA LEU A 32 -0.75 -0.93 -8.50
C LEU A 32 -1.39 -1.04 -9.90
N PRO A 33 -2.67 -0.67 -10.06
CA PRO A 33 -3.30 -0.52 -11.36
C PRO A 33 -2.58 0.59 -12.16
N GLU A 34 -2.65 0.52 -13.49
CA GLU A 34 -1.98 1.50 -14.39
C GLU A 34 -2.32 2.96 -14.05
N GLU A 35 -3.55 3.17 -13.59
CA GLU A 35 -4.04 4.45 -13.10
C GLU A 35 -3.19 5.00 -11.95
N ALA A 36 -2.75 4.15 -11.03
CA ALA A 36 -1.90 4.59 -9.92
C ALA A 36 -0.41 4.62 -10.22
N ARG A 37 0.01 4.24 -11.41
CA ARG A 37 1.42 4.31 -11.85
C ARG A 37 1.80 5.72 -12.29
N ILE A 38 1.21 6.74 -11.66
CA ILE A 38 1.55 8.14 -11.88
C ILE A 38 2.49 8.61 -10.77
N GLU A 39 3.52 9.39 -11.13
CA GLU A 39 4.55 9.84 -10.18
C GLU A 39 3.96 10.45 -8.91
N LYS A 40 2.90 11.27 -9.03
CA LYS A 40 2.22 11.86 -7.87
C LYS A 40 1.66 10.84 -6.90
N VAL A 41 1.13 9.72 -7.40
CA VAL A 41 0.53 8.66 -6.59
C VAL A 41 1.62 7.83 -5.95
N LEU A 42 2.67 7.50 -6.70
CA LEU A 42 3.81 6.73 -6.21
C LEU A 42 4.59 7.49 -5.11
N ASP A 43 4.65 8.82 -5.20
CA ASP A 43 5.32 9.67 -4.22
C ASP A 43 4.53 9.76 -2.91
N VAL A 44 3.20 9.95 -2.98
CA VAL A 44 2.34 10.09 -1.78
C VAL A 44 1.89 8.75 -1.18
N LEU A 45 1.95 7.65 -1.95
CA LEU A 45 1.55 6.33 -1.46
C LEU A 45 2.32 5.92 -0.20
N PRO A 46 3.67 5.83 -0.23
CA PRO A 46 4.44 5.40 0.94
C PRO A 46 4.27 6.35 2.13
N GLU A 47 4.04 7.66 1.90
CA GLU A 47 3.71 8.61 2.97
C GLU A 47 2.40 8.25 3.69
N HIS A 48 1.40 7.75 2.97
CA HIS A 48 0.16 7.24 3.59
C HIS A 48 0.37 5.95 4.40
N PHE A 49 1.52 5.30 4.24
CA PHE A 49 1.90 4.08 4.94
C PHE A 49 3.09 4.28 5.89
N GLU A 50 3.34 5.49 6.39
CA GLU A 50 4.38 5.76 7.41
C GLU A 50 4.19 4.95 8.71
N HIS A 51 2.97 4.47 8.98
CA HIS A 51 2.69 3.59 10.13
C HIS A 51 3.25 2.17 9.96
N TYR A 52 3.76 1.83 8.77
CA TYR A 52 4.35 0.54 8.47
C TYR A 52 5.85 0.57 8.71
N LYS A 53 6.44 -0.59 9.04
CA LYS A 53 7.88 -0.71 9.27
C LYS A 53 8.68 -0.38 8.00
N LYS A 54 8.12 -0.70 6.84
CA LYS A 54 8.70 -0.40 5.53
C LYS A 54 7.58 -0.27 4.50
N ALA A 55 7.67 0.75 3.65
CA ALA A 55 6.81 0.92 2.49
C ALA A 55 7.70 1.25 1.29
N GLU A 56 7.67 0.40 0.27
CA GLU A 56 8.47 0.57 -0.94
C GLU A 56 7.66 0.18 -2.17
N ILE A 57 8.01 0.74 -3.32
CA ILE A 57 7.40 0.40 -4.60
C ILE A 57 8.48 -0.24 -5.47
N ASP A 58 8.23 -1.45 -5.94
CA ASP A 58 9.13 -2.20 -6.80
C ASP A 58 9.04 -1.72 -8.28
N GLU A 59 9.99 -2.14 -9.11
CA GLU A 59 10.05 -1.79 -10.54
C GLU A 59 8.79 -2.23 -11.31
N ASP A 60 8.10 -3.28 -10.86
CA ASP A 60 6.83 -3.74 -11.44
C ASP A 60 5.60 -2.96 -10.95
N TYR A 61 5.81 -1.82 -10.27
CA TYR A 61 4.76 -1.02 -9.61
C TYR A 61 3.98 -1.82 -8.56
N ASN A 62 4.69 -2.68 -7.83
CA ASN A 62 4.12 -3.38 -6.68
C ASN A 62 4.45 -2.61 -5.42
N LEU A 63 3.42 -2.19 -4.70
CA LEU A 63 3.55 -1.62 -3.37
C LEU A 63 3.81 -2.76 -2.38
N ILE A 64 4.97 -2.76 -1.76
CA ILE A 64 5.39 -3.71 -0.74
C ILE A 64 5.33 -3.01 0.61
N LEU A 65 4.52 -3.54 1.51
CA LEU A 65 4.30 -3.00 2.84
C LEU A 65 4.69 -4.03 3.88
N THR A 66 5.63 -3.67 4.75
CA THR A 66 6.06 -4.49 5.87
C THR A 66 5.36 -3.99 7.12
N HIS A 67 4.51 -4.82 7.70
CA HIS A 67 3.84 -4.52 8.96
C HIS A 67 4.87 -4.39 10.08
N PRO A 68 4.64 -3.47 11.05
CA PRO A 68 5.36 -3.52 12.30
C PRO A 68 5.09 -4.89 12.96
N GLU A 69 6.11 -5.42 13.63
CA GLU A 69 5.93 -6.60 14.47
C GLU A 69 4.80 -6.28 15.47
N LYS A 70 3.82 -7.18 15.61
CA LYS A 70 2.85 -7.07 16.70
C LYS A 70 3.66 -7.11 17.98
N ASP A 71 3.82 -5.95 18.62
CA ASP A 71 4.31 -5.89 20.00
C ASP A 71 3.38 -6.80 20.83
N ASP A 72 3.98 -7.81 21.45
CA ASP A 72 3.36 -8.87 22.23
C ASP A 72 2.66 -8.32 23.50
#